data_AF-A0A660C4T4-F1
#
_entry.id   AF-A0A660C4T4-F1
#
_cell.length_a   1.000
_cell.length_b   1.000
_cell.length_c   1.000
_cell.angle_alpha   90.00
_cell.angle_beta   90.00
_cell.angle_gamma   90.00
#
_symmetry.space_group_name_H-M   'P 1'
#
loop_
_entity.id
_entity.type
_entity.pdbx_description
1 polymer ?
#
loop_
_entity_poly.entity_id
_entity_poly.type
_entity_poly.pdbx_seq_one_letter_code
_entity_poly.pdbx_strand_id
1 'polypeptide(L)' 'MVFTAIVYVLTSGCAWRWLPPSFGVKVPTAHRWFVRWTEAGLWARIHHAVLDELGGQGLID' A
#
# COMPACT_ATOMS: atom_id res chain seq x y z
N MET A 1 0.41 -10.08 6.31
CA MET A 1 0.71 -9.13 7.39
C MET A 1 1.61 -7.97 6.96
N VAL A 2 2.72 -8.18 6.23
CA VAL A 2 3.57 -7.07 5.73
C VAL A 2 2.82 -6.13 4.79
N PHE A 3 2.10 -6.67 3.79
CA PHE A 3 1.28 -5.89 2.87
C PHE A 3 0.24 -5.04 3.63
N THR A 4 -0.54 -5.66 4.52
CA THR A 4 -1.56 -4.99 5.33
C THR A 4 -0.98 -3.88 6.20
N ALA A 5 0.19 -4.08 6.82
CA ALA A 5 0.87 -3.07 7.60
C ALA A 5 1.33 -1.87 6.74
N ILE A 6 1.85 -2.13 5.54
CA ILE A 6 2.26 -1.09 4.58
C ILE A 6 1.04 -0.31 4.10
N VAL A 7 -0.02 -0.99 3.68
CA VAL A 7 -1.28 -0.36 3.25
C VAL A 7 -1.87 0.48 4.37
N TYR A 8 -1.91 -0.03 5.61
CA TYR A 8 -2.40 0.72 6.76
C TYR A 8 -1.64 2.03 6.95
N VAL A 9 -0.30 2.01 6.92
CA VAL A 9 0.54 3.21 7.05
C VAL A 9 0.26 4.22 5.95
N LEU A 10 0.03 3.75 4.72
CA LEU A 10 -0.23 4.61 3.57
C LEU A 10 -1.62 5.22 3.58
N THR A 11 -2.64 4.44 3.94
CA THR A 11 -4.02 4.93 4.02
C THR A 11 -4.25 5.83 5.23
N SER A 12 -3.58 5.55 6.35
CA SER A 12 -3.72 6.33 7.59
C SER A 12 -2.78 7.53 7.67
N GLY A 13 -1.74 7.60 6.83
CA GLY A 13 -0.67 8.60 6.92
C GLY A 13 0.17 8.52 8.20
N CYS A 14 -0.04 7.50 9.04
CA CYS A 14 0.67 7.35 10.30
C CYS A 14 2.14 7.00 10.04
N ALA A 15 3.06 7.63 10.77
CA ALA A 15 4.47 7.28 10.65
C ALA A 15 4.69 5.81 11.05
N TRP A 16 5.65 5.14 10.40
CA TRP A 16 5.96 3.72 10.63
C TRP A 16 6.20 3.35 12.11
N ARG A 17 6.66 4.30 12.93
CA ARG A 17 6.86 4.13 14.38
C ARG A 17 5.56 3.88 15.17
N TRP A 18 4.43 4.30 14.61
CA TRP A 18 3.09 4.13 15.18
C TRP A 18 2.40 2.86 14.69
N LEU A 19 3.09 2.02 13.93
CA LEU A 19 2.54 0.75 13.47
C LEU A 19 2.19 -0.12 14.69
N PRO A 20 0.92 -0.55 14.84
CA PRO A 20 0.53 -1.38 15.96
C PRO A 20 1.34 -2.68 16.01
N PRO A 21 1.78 -3.11 17.20
CA PRO A 21 2.52 -4.37 17.35
C PRO A 21 1.68 -5.60 16.99
N SER A 22 0.35 -5.48 16.95
CA SER A 22 -0.58 -6.54 16.53
C SER A 22 -0.37 -7.03 15.11
N PHE A 23 0.28 -6.24 14.24
CA PHE A 23 0.63 -6.68 12.89
C PHE A 23 1.72 -7.76 12.87
N GLY A 24 2.48 -7.93 13.96
CA GLY A 24 3.55 -8.93 14.04
C GLY A 24 4.72 -8.69 13.07
N VAL A 25 4.79 -7.49 12.46
CA VAL A 25 5.82 -7.13 11.48
C VAL A 25 6.73 -6.07 12.07
N LYS A 26 8.04 -6.30 12.01
CA LYS A 26 9.03 -5.29 12.38
C LYS A 26 9.02 -4.14 11.37
N VAL A 27 9.01 -2.90 11.85
CA VAL A 27 9.05 -1.68 11.03
C VAL A 27 10.13 -1.69 9.93
N PRO A 28 11.40 -2.10 10.19
CA PRO A 28 12.42 -2.14 9.13
C PRO A 28 12.09 -3.13 8.01
N THR A 29 11.38 -4.21 8.33
CA THR A 29 10.94 -5.19 7.33
C THR A 29 9.85 -4.59 6.46
N ALA A 30 8.83 -3.96 7.05
CA ALA A 30 7.77 -3.29 6.30
C ALA A 30 8.33 -2.17 5.40
N HIS A 31 9.26 -1.37 5.91
CA HIS A 31 9.91 -0.30 5.15
C HIS A 31 10.73 -0.84 3.96
N ARG A 32 11.53 -1.90 4.15
CA ARG A 32 12.28 -2.53 3.04
C ARG A 32 11.36 -3.06 1.95
N TRP A 33 10.25 -3.70 2.34
CA TRP A 33 9.26 -4.18 1.38
C TRP A 33 8.58 -3.03 0.64
N PHE A 34 8.25 -1.94 1.33
CA PHE A 34 7.72 -0.73 0.71
C PHE A 34 8.67 -0.15 -0.33
N VAL A 35 9.97 -0.03 -0.03
CA VAL A 35 10.97 0.45 -0.99
C VAL A 35 11.03 -0.47 -2.20
N ARG A 36 11.16 -1.79 -2.00
CA ARG A 36 11.22 -2.76 -3.11
C ARG A 36 9.99 -2.72 -4.02
N TRP A 37 8.80 -2.53 -3.46
CA TRP A 37 7.57 -2.40 -4.24
C TRP A 37 7.47 -1.08 -4.98
N THR A 38 7.97 -0.01 -4.38
CA THR A 38 8.04 1.31 -5.01
C THR A 38 8.99 1.26 -6.21
N GLU A 39 10.18 0.66 -6.04
CA GLU A 39 11.14 0.42 -7.12
C GLU A 39 10.59 -0.51 -8.21
N ALA A 40 9.82 -1.52 -7.83
CA ALA A 40 9.16 -2.43 -8.77
C ALA A 40 7.93 -1.80 -9.48
N GLY A 41 7.61 -0.53 -9.22
CA GLY A 41 6.48 0.17 -9.86
C GLY A 41 5.11 -0.33 -9.43
N LEU A 42 4.99 -0.98 -8.25
CA LEU A 42 3.72 -1.52 -7.77
C LEU A 42 2.64 -0.44 -7.63
N TRP A 43 3.03 0.78 -7.22
CA TRP A 43 2.11 1.93 -7.11
C TRP A 43 1.45 2.26 -8.44
N ALA A 44 2.20 2.25 -9.54
CA ALA A 44 1.66 2.51 -10.86
C ALA A 44 0.65 1.41 -11.26
N ARG A 45 0.95 0.14 -10.94
CA ARG A 45 0.04 -0.98 -11.20
C ARG A 45 -1.24 -0.92 -10.35
N ILE A 46 -1.13 -0.59 -9.07
CA ILE A 46 -2.30 -0.41 -8.19
C ILE A 46 -3.13 0.78 -8.66
N HIS A 47 -2.50 1.91 -8.99
CA HIS A 47 -3.19 3.09 -9.48
C HIS A 47 -3.92 2.80 -10.80
N HIS A 48 -3.28 2.08 -11.73
CA HIS A 48 -3.94 1.61 -12.95
C HIS A 48 -5.08 0.65 -12.66
N ALA A 49 -4.90 -0.34 -11.78
CA ALA A 49 -5.96 -1.29 -11.45
C ALA A 49 -7.17 -0.61 -10.79
N VAL A 50 -6.93 0.36 -9.89
CA VAL A 50 -7.99 1.15 -9.25
C VAL A 50 -8.68 2.06 -10.26
N LEU A 51 -7.93 2.70 -11.17
CA LEU A 51 -8.52 3.50 -12.25
C LEU A 51 -9.30 2.64 -13.25
N ASP A 52 -8.82 1.44 -13.58
CA ASP A 52 -9.49 0.49 -14.45
C ASP A 52 -10.78 -0.05 -13.80
N GLU A 53 -10.74 -0.31 -12.49
CA GLU A 53 -11.92 -0.72 -11.72
C GLU A 53 -12.93 0.44 -11.57
N LEU A 54 -12.48 1.68 -11.32
CA LEU A 54 -13.35 2.87 -11.35
C LEU A 54 -13.89 3.14 -12.76
N GLY A 55 -13.10 2.94 -13.80
CA GLY A 55 -13.51 3.07 -15.20
C GLY A 55 -14.53 2.01 -15.60
N GLY A 56 -14.36 0.79 -15.10
CA GLY A 56 -15.29 -0.33 -15.27
C GLY A 56 -16.61 -0.17 -14.50
N GLN A 57 -16.66 0.69 -13.48
CA GLN A 57 -17.89 1.06 -12.78
C GLN A 57 -18.76 2.11 -13.51
N GLY A 58 -18.39 2.51 -14.74
CA GLY A 58 -19.35 3.00 -15.72
C GLY A 58 -20.05 4.32 -15.39
N LEU A 59 -19.29 5.42 -15.29
CA LEU A 59 -19.86 6.76 -15.43
C LEU A 59 -19.07 7.62 -16.42
N ILE A 60 -18.80 7.10 -17.61
CA ILE A 60 -18.51 7.96 -18.76
C ILE A 60 -19.05 7.27 -20.02
N ASP A 61 -20.32 7.55 -20.34
CA ASP A 61 -20.81 7.65 -21.72
C ASP A 61 -21.16 9.13 -21.94
#